data_AF-A0A4T2GVT3-F1
#
_entry.id   AF-A0A4T2GVT3-F1
#
_cell.length_a   1.000
_cell.length_b   1.000
_cell.length_c   1.000
_cell.angle_alpha   90.00
_cell.angle_beta   90.00
_cell.angle_gamma   90.00
#
_symmetry.space_group_name_H-M   'P 1'
#
loop_
_entity.id
_entity.type
_entity.pdbx_description
1 polymer ?
#
loop_
_entity_poly.entity_id
_entity_poly.type
_entity_poly.pdbx_seq_one_letter_code
_entity_poly.pdbx_strand_id
1 'polypeptide(L)' 'AYKICFSDAVYACRKFLRAELTSFQLETYIAKHLSIIRPNRTFQRKIKSQAPVSFTYRIS' A
#
# COMPACT_ATOMS: atom_id res chain seq x y z
N ALA A 1 -8.53 12.51 -2.41
CA ALA A 1 -8.37 11.24 -3.17
C ALA A 1 -7.67 10.24 -2.27
N TYR A 2 -8.10 8.98 -2.27
CA TYR A 2 -7.49 7.91 -1.47
C TYR A 2 -6.72 6.96 -2.38
N LYS A 3 -5.62 6.39 -1.88
CA LYS A 3 -4.81 5.41 -2.62
C LYS A 3 -4.67 4.14 -1.80
N ILE A 4 -4.74 3.00 -2.45
CA ILE A 4 -4.43 1.69 -1.87
C ILE A 4 -3.12 1.19 -2.47
N CYS A 5 -2.36 0.42 -1.69
CA CYS A 5 -1.17 -0.24 -2.22
C CYS A 5 -1.57 -1.29 -3.26
N PHE A 6 -0.78 -1.43 -4.33
CA PHE A 6 -1.08 -2.38 -5.40
C PHE A 6 -1.16 -3.83 -4.90
N SER A 7 -0.24 -4.24 -4.03
CA SER A 7 -0.25 -5.60 -3.45
C SER A 7 -1.52 -5.88 -2.67
N ASP A 8 -1.98 -4.92 -1.87
CA ASP A 8 -3.16 -5.06 -1.03
C ASP A 8 -4.43 -5.10 -1.88
N ALA A 9 -4.48 -4.32 -2.96
CA ALA A 9 -5.56 -4.38 -3.94
C ALA A 9 -5.67 -5.78 -4.59
N VAL A 10 -4.54 -6.29 -5.07
CA VAL A 10 -4.48 -7.62 -5.71
C VAL A 10 -4.87 -8.72 -4.72
N TYR A 11 -4.42 -8.61 -3.47
CA TYR A 11 -4.76 -9.55 -2.42
C TYR A 11 -6.26 -9.52 -2.07
N ALA A 12 -6.86 -8.34 -1.97
CA ALA A 12 -8.29 -8.16 -1.75
C ALA A 12 -9.11 -8.79 -2.90
N CYS A 13 -8.75 -8.52 -4.15
CA CYS A 13 -9.38 -9.11 -5.33
C CYS A 13 -9.27 -10.64 -5.31
N ARG A 14 -8.09 -11.19 -5.00
CA ARG A 14 -7.88 -12.64 -4.92
C ARG A 14 -8.81 -13.29 -3.90
N LYS A 15 -8.95 -12.71 -2.71
CA LYS A 15 -9.83 -13.24 -1.66
C LYS A 15 -11.30 -13.16 -2.03
N PHE A 16 -11.73 -12.06 -2.63
CA PHE A 16 -13.10 -11.89 -3.10
C PHE A 16 -13.46 -12.91 -4.19
N LEU A 17 -12.61 -13.09 -5.20
CA LEU A 17 -12.83 -14.04 -6.30
C LEU A 17 -12.81 -15.51 -5.85
N ARG A 18 -12.18 -15.81 -4.72
CA ARG A 18 -12.21 -17.14 -4.09
C ARG A 18 -13.40 -17.36 -3.15
N ALA A 19 -14.32 -16.40 -3.08
CA ALA A 19 -15.45 -16.39 -2.14
C ALA A 19 -15.03 -16.49 -0.66
N GLU A 20 -13.77 -16.13 -0.33
CA GLU A 20 -13.27 -16.06 1.05
C GLU A 20 -13.73 -14.77 1.76
N LEU A 21 -14.13 -13.75 1.00
CA LEU A 21 -14.62 -12.46 1.48
C LEU A 21 -15.99 -12.15 0.89
N THR A 22 -16.92 -11.71 1.72
CA THR A 22 -18.19 -11.12 1.26
C THR A 22 -17.98 -9.67 0.78
N SER A 23 -18.91 -9.13 0.00
CA SER A 23 -18.84 -7.75 -0.51
C SER A 23 -18.68 -6.71 0.61
N PHE A 24 -19.43 -6.87 1.70
CA PHE A 24 -19.34 -5.99 2.87
C PHE A 24 -17.97 -6.06 3.55
N GLN A 25 -17.41 -7.26 3.67
CA GLN A 25 -16.07 -7.44 4.24
C GLN A 25 -14.97 -6.89 3.30
N LEU A 26 -15.19 -6.91 1.98
CA LEU A 26 -14.29 -6.29 1.02
C LEU A 26 -14.26 -4.77 1.18
N GLU A 27 -15.40 -4.11 1.34
CA GLU A 27 -15.49 -2.66 1.56
C GLU A 27 -14.75 -2.24 2.83
N THR A 28 -14.97 -2.97 3.93
CA THR A 28 -14.27 -2.71 5.20
C THR A 28 -12.77 -2.98 5.10
N TYR A 29 -12.36 -4.01 4.35
CA TYR A 29 -10.95 -4.30 4.09
C TYR A 29 -10.29 -3.17 3.28
N ILE A 30 -10.94 -2.71 2.22
CA ILE A 30 -10.48 -1.59 1.39
C ILE A 30 -10.35 -0.35 2.26
N ALA A 31 -11.39 0.03 3.01
CA ALA A 31 -11.38 1.21 3.87
C ALA A 31 -10.21 1.20 4.87
N LYS A 32 -9.86 0.03 5.43
CA LYS A 32 -8.73 -0.14 6.36
C LYS A 32 -7.36 0.07 5.70
N HIS A 33 -7.22 -0.24 4.41
CA HIS A 33 -5.93 -0.15 3.68
C HIS A 33 -5.81 1.14 2.85
N LEU A 34 -6.77 2.05 2.92
CA LEU A 34 -6.68 3.34 2.25
C LEU A 34 -5.63 4.22 2.94
N SER A 35 -4.64 4.64 2.15
CA SER A 35 -3.71 5.69 2.52
C SER A 35 -4.27 7.05 2.10
N ILE A 36 -4.19 8.01 3.02
CA ILE A 36 -4.57 9.41 2.76
C ILE A 36 -3.56 10.01 1.80
N ILE A 37 -4.03 10.42 0.61
CA ILE A 37 -3.24 11.31 -0.24
C ILE A 37 -3.44 12.72 0.31
N ARG A 38 -2.38 13.35 0.83
CA ARG A 38 -2.46 14.78 1.20
C ARG A 38 -2.60 15.59 -0.09
N PRO A 39 -3.77 16.19 -0.37
CA PRO A 39 -3.88 17.15 -1.46
C PRO A 39 -2.98 18.35 -1.11
N ASN A 40 -2.39 19.01 -2.11
CA ASN A 40 -1.54 20.19 -1.93
C ASN A 40 -0.20 19.92 -1.21
N ARG A 41 0.51 18.84 -1.59
CA ARG A 41 1.95 18.80 -1.27
C ARG A 41 2.67 19.96 -1.98
N THR A 42 3.32 20.80 -1.19
CA THR A 42 4.20 21.89 -1.68
C THR A 42 5.28 21.38 -2.62
N PHE A 43 5.79 20.17 -2.40
CA PHE A 43 6.75 19.52 -3.27
C PHE A 43 6.23 18.15 -3.74
N GLN A 44 6.19 17.95 -5.05
CA GLN A 44 5.94 16.63 -5.61
C GLN A 44 7.08 15.67 -5.27
N ARG A 45 6.74 14.42 -4.91
CA ARG A 45 7.75 13.40 -4.64
C ARG A 45 8.43 13.02 -5.95
N LYS A 46 9.67 13.46 -6.17
CA LYS A 46 10.52 12.95 -7.25
C LYS A 46 10.98 11.54 -6.88
N ILE A 47 10.26 10.53 -7.34
CA ILE A 47 10.66 9.13 -7.18
C ILE A 47 11.87 8.91 -8.08
N LYS A 48 13.07 8.89 -7.50
CA LYS A 48 14.29 8.47 -8.18
C LYS A 48 14.51 6.99 -7.89
N SER A 49 14.93 6.22 -8.89
CA SER A 49 15.43 4.87 -8.67
C SER A 49 16.62 4.95 -7.71
N GLN A 50 16.62 4.14 -6.65
CA GLN A 50 17.71 4.05 -5.68
C GLN A 50 18.27 2.62 -5.73
N ALA A 51 19.60 2.51 -5.72
CA ALA A 51 20.24 1.21 -5.57
C ALA A 51 20.10 0.74 -4.11
N PRO A 52 19.89 -0.57 -3.87
CA PRO A 52 19.91 -1.11 -2.51
C PRO A 52 21.31 -0.92 -1.90
N VAL A 53 21.38 -0.32 -0.72
CA VAL A 53 22.62 -0.14 0.04
C VAL A 53 22.54 -1.00 1.30
N SER A 54 23.55 -1.83 1.53
CA SER A 54 23.70 -2.57 2.80
C SER A 54 24.67 -1.84 3.72
N PHE A 55 24.47 -1.97 5.03
CA PHE A 55 25.43 -1.55 6.04
C PHE A 55 25.75 -2.73 6.96
N THR A 56 27.00 -2.84 7.38
CA THR A 56 27.43 -3.78 8.42
C THR A 56 27.49 -3.03 9.75
N TYR A 57 26.76 -3.52 10.76
CA TYR A 57 26.92 -3.05 12.13
C TYR A 57 28.21 -3.63 12.73
N ARG A 58 29.01 -2.79 13.40
CA ARG A 58 30.06 -3.28 14.30
C ARG A 58 29.42 -3.60 15.65
N ILE A 59 29.65 -4.82 16.12
CA ILE A 59 29.40 -5.20 17.50
C ILE A 59 30.67 -4.76 18.27
N SER A 60 30.50 -3.88 19.25
CA SER A 60 31.53 -3.45 20.21
C SER A 60 31.27 -4.11 21.55
#